data_AF-A0A2H0QM56-F1
#
_entry.id   AF-A0A2H0QM56-F1
#
_cell.length_a   1.000
_cell.length_b   1.000
_cell.length_c   1.000
_cell.angle_alpha   90.00
_cell.angle_beta   90.00
_cell.angle_gamma   90.00
#
_symmetry.space_group_name_H-M   'P 1'
#
loop_
_entity.id
_entity.type
_entity.pdbx_description
1 polymer ?
#
loop_
_entity_poly.entity_id
_entity_poly.type
_entity_poly.pdbx_seq_one_letter_code
_entity_poly.pdbx_strand_id
1 'polypeptide(L)'
;MKSFILLAALAFSGVAAAESCRAGIEGRSGIEAVFDGRGYDYNSACMDAQRQCKQELAMRQRGGRSPHLSCRILSIQPTPPRPVPPRPIPVPPRGENCVANMKARDGRIIDTFMGVSMTRGLACDEATRKCERDLFERQRSGRNPYAYCEIERGYNPNPFPTFYGSCNFEKVDRFGYINQRFYASATGYSQYEATETACRDAERQCQVTVFGRSEYCRKAF
;
A
#
# COMPACT_ATOMS: atom_id res chain seq x y z
N MET A 1 -50.30 -4.97 14.29
CA MET A 1 -50.04 -4.34 15.59
C MET A 1 -48.54 -4.35 15.83
N LYS A 2 -47.94 -3.16 15.99
CA LYS A 2 -46.73 -2.81 16.76
C LYS A 2 -45.47 -3.62 16.46
N SER A 3 -44.62 -3.18 15.53
CA SER A 3 -43.57 -2.15 15.72
C SER A 3 -42.59 -2.49 16.84
N PHE A 4 -41.44 -3.08 16.49
CA PHE A 4 -40.21 -2.97 17.27
C PHE A 4 -39.02 -2.74 16.32
N ILE A 5 -38.81 -1.46 16.03
CA ILE A 5 -37.60 -0.92 15.43
C ILE A 5 -36.57 -0.89 16.57
N LEU A 6 -35.70 -1.89 16.65
CA LEU A 6 -34.55 -1.90 17.55
C LEU A 6 -33.42 -1.11 16.89
N LEU A 7 -33.50 0.20 17.09
CA LEU A 7 -32.49 1.19 16.72
C LEU A 7 -31.29 1.04 17.67
N ALA A 8 -30.42 0.07 17.37
CA ALA A 8 -29.11 -0.04 17.99
C ALA A 8 -28.24 1.11 17.47
N ALA A 9 -28.43 2.29 18.06
CA ALA A 9 -27.49 3.39 17.97
C ALA A 9 -26.18 2.92 18.61
N LEU A 10 -25.30 2.36 17.79
CA LEU A 10 -23.88 2.24 18.06
C LEU A 10 -23.37 3.67 18.32
N ALA A 11 -23.39 4.05 19.60
CA ALA A 11 -22.65 5.15 20.14
C ALA A 11 -21.16 4.84 19.93
N PHE A 12 -20.66 5.14 18.73
CA PHE A 12 -19.27 5.47 18.54
C PHE A 12 -19.04 6.78 19.28
N SER A 13 -18.82 6.68 20.60
CA SER A 13 -18.04 7.67 21.31
C SER A 13 -16.67 7.65 20.64
N GLY A 14 -16.54 8.49 19.60
CA GLY A 14 -15.25 8.91 19.10
C GLY A 14 -14.53 9.51 20.29
N VAL A 15 -13.71 8.68 20.95
CA VAL A 15 -12.69 9.15 21.86
C VAL A 15 -11.82 10.05 20.99
N ALA A 16 -12.12 11.34 20.98
CA ALA A 16 -11.13 12.34 20.63
C ALA A 16 -10.03 12.12 21.65
N ALA A 17 -9.03 11.33 21.25
CA ALA A 17 -7.86 11.07 22.06
C ALA A 17 -7.22 12.44 22.24
N ALA A 18 -7.49 13.08 23.38
CA ALA A 18 -6.89 14.36 23.71
C ALA A 18 -5.38 14.16 23.62
N GLU A 19 -4.76 14.86 22.68
CA GLU A 19 -3.32 14.77 22.54
C GLU A 19 -2.70 15.32 23.83
N SER A 20 -1.70 14.62 24.34
CA SER A 20 -1.05 14.94 25.61
C SER A 20 0.41 15.26 25.36
N CYS A 21 0.91 16.26 26.07
CA CYS A 21 2.30 16.68 26.02
C CYS A 21 2.83 16.85 27.44
N ARG A 22 4.10 16.53 27.64
CA ARG A 22 4.77 16.64 28.93
C ARG A 22 5.84 17.70 28.88
N ALA A 23 5.85 18.59 29.86
CA ALA A 23 6.96 19.51 30.13
C ALA A 23 7.58 19.15 31.48
N GLY A 24 8.85 19.45 31.68
CA GLY A 24 9.50 19.24 32.96
C GLY A 24 10.50 20.33 33.29
N ILE A 25 10.69 20.54 34.60
CA ILE A 25 11.73 21.40 35.12
C ILE A 25 13.00 20.55 35.27
N GLU A 26 14.05 20.94 34.56
CA GLU A 26 15.36 20.34 34.64
C GLU A 26 16.27 21.18 35.52
N GLY A 27 16.82 20.55 36.55
CA GLY A 27 17.87 21.06 37.41
C GLY A 27 19.17 20.28 37.24
N ARG A 28 20.12 20.47 38.17
CA ARG A 28 21.46 19.84 38.08
C ARG A 28 21.44 18.31 38.20
N SER A 29 20.45 17.76 38.89
CA SER A 29 20.28 16.32 39.10
C SER A 29 19.33 15.65 38.10
N GLY A 30 18.81 16.41 37.13
CA GLY A 30 17.84 15.92 36.14
C GLY A 30 16.46 16.55 36.30
N ILE A 31 15.41 15.79 35.99
CA ILE A 31 14.02 16.27 36.04
C ILE A 31 13.51 16.31 37.47
N GLU A 32 13.20 17.51 37.95
CA GLU A 32 12.70 17.77 39.30
C GLU A 32 11.17 17.82 39.38
N ALA A 33 10.50 18.17 38.29
CA ALA A 33 9.03 18.24 38.21
C ALA A 33 8.56 17.98 36.78
N VAL A 34 7.36 17.41 36.64
CA VAL A 34 6.71 17.10 35.35
C VAL A 34 5.30 17.67 35.34
N PHE A 35 4.89 18.23 34.21
CA PHE A 35 3.60 18.85 33.96
C PHE A 35 2.98 18.21 32.72
N ASP A 36 1.74 17.75 32.83
CA ASP A 36 0.96 17.21 31.73
C ASP A 36 0.00 18.28 31.21
N GLY A 37 0.12 18.62 29.93
CA GLY A 37 -0.85 19.45 29.22
C GLY A 37 -1.75 18.59 28.35
N ARG A 38 -3.02 19.01 28.24
CA ARG A 38 -4.01 18.36 27.39
C ARG A 38 -4.60 19.38 26.44
N GLY A 39 -4.79 18.99 25.20
CA GLY A 39 -5.30 19.88 24.16
C GLY A 39 -6.08 19.14 23.08
N TYR A 40 -6.72 19.91 22.22
CA TYR A 40 -7.39 19.39 21.02
C TYR A 40 -6.38 18.94 19.97
N ASP A 41 -5.16 19.48 20.02
CA ASP A 41 -4.00 19.08 19.23
C ASP A 41 -2.71 19.13 20.08
N TYR A 42 -1.63 18.53 19.59
CA TYR A 42 -0.36 18.38 20.28
C TYR A 42 0.28 19.72 20.60
N ASN A 43 0.12 20.72 19.72
CA ASN A 43 0.67 22.04 19.93
C ASN A 43 -0.03 22.73 21.12
N SER A 44 -1.36 22.67 21.18
CA SER A 44 -2.15 23.20 22.28
C SER A 44 -1.85 22.49 23.61
N ALA A 45 -1.68 21.16 23.59
CA ALA A 45 -1.26 20.38 24.75
C ALA A 45 0.14 20.78 25.23
N CYS A 46 1.10 20.99 24.32
CA CYS A 46 2.45 21.40 24.69
C CYS A 46 2.52 22.84 25.20
N MET A 47 1.73 23.75 24.62
CA MET A 47 1.63 25.13 25.11
C MET A 47 1.08 25.16 26.55
N ASP A 48 0.08 24.34 26.85
CA ASP A 48 -0.47 24.24 28.20
C ASP A 48 0.54 23.66 29.21
N ALA A 49 1.18 22.54 28.88
CA ALA A 49 2.22 21.93 29.70
C ALA A 49 3.38 22.90 29.97
N GLN A 50 3.82 23.64 28.94
CA GLN A 50 4.91 24.59 29.05
C GLN A 50 4.53 25.82 29.87
N ARG A 51 3.27 26.28 29.79
CA ARG A 51 2.76 27.38 30.60
C ARG A 51 2.80 27.04 32.08
N GLN A 52 2.30 25.87 32.46
CA GLN A 52 2.33 25.37 33.85
C GLN A 52 3.77 25.25 34.36
N CYS A 53 4.66 24.67 33.55
CA CYS A 53 6.08 24.53 33.87
C CYS A 53 6.79 25.89 34.07
N LYS A 54 6.53 26.89 33.22
CA LYS A 54 7.08 28.24 33.37
C LYS A 54 6.53 28.97 34.60
N GLN A 55 5.26 28.77 34.93
CA GLN A 55 4.65 29.35 36.11
C GLN A 55 5.29 28.82 37.40
N GLU A 56 5.47 27.50 37.51
CA GLU A 56 6.18 26.89 38.64
C GLU A 56 7.64 27.36 38.70
N LEU A 57 8.33 27.39 37.56
CA LEU A 57 9.71 27.86 37.48
C LEU A 57 9.86 29.28 38.04
N ALA A 58 8.96 30.19 37.67
CA ALA A 58 8.94 31.56 38.16
C ALA A 58 8.71 31.64 39.69
N MET A 59 7.85 30.78 40.24
CA MET A 59 7.63 30.70 41.69
C MET A 59 8.89 30.23 42.43
N ARG A 60 9.58 29.21 41.90
CA ARG A 60 10.83 28.69 42.50
C ARG A 60 11.99 29.70 42.45
N GLN A 61 12.09 30.45 41.36
CA GLN A 61 13.11 31.49 41.20
C GLN A 61 12.89 32.66 42.17
N ARG A 62 11.64 33.08 42.39
CA ARG A 62 11.31 34.11 43.39
C ARG A 62 11.66 33.68 44.82
N GLY A 63 11.57 32.39 45.12
CA GLY A 63 11.97 31.83 46.41
C GLY A 63 13.49 31.68 46.61
N GLY A 64 14.32 32.09 45.65
CA GLY A 64 15.79 32.00 45.72
C GLY A 64 16.35 30.57 45.68
N ARG A 65 15.52 29.56 45.39
CA ARG A 65 15.86 28.15 45.64
C ARG A 65 16.73 27.51 44.56
N SER A 66 16.84 28.06 43.34
CA SER A 66 17.79 27.58 42.31
C SER A 66 17.78 28.46 41.05
N PRO A 67 18.88 29.15 40.71
CA PRO A 67 18.96 30.00 39.50
C PRO A 67 19.14 29.19 38.20
N HIS A 68 19.44 27.90 38.28
CA HIS A 68 19.79 27.07 37.12
C HIS A 68 18.64 26.17 36.62
N LEU A 69 17.43 26.36 37.14
CA LEU A 69 16.28 25.59 36.69
C LEU A 69 15.87 26.05 35.29
N SER A 70 15.58 25.10 34.41
CA SER A 70 15.07 25.36 33.06
C SER A 70 13.84 24.51 32.79
N CYS A 71 12.95 25.00 31.92
CA CYS A 71 11.77 24.24 31.51
C CYS A 71 11.99 23.65 30.12
N ARG A 72 11.83 22.33 29.97
CA ARG A 72 11.95 21.62 28.68
C ARG A 72 10.74 20.74 28.39
N ILE A 73 10.44 20.53 27.11
CA ILE A 73 9.44 19.54 26.68
C ILE A 73 10.05 18.13 26.77
N LEU A 74 9.34 17.21 27.42
CA LEU A 74 9.75 15.83 27.65
C LEU A 74 9.06 14.84 26.70
N SER A 75 7.97 15.24 26.03
CA SER A 75 7.29 14.33 25.12
C SER A 75 8.13 14.10 23.87
N ILE A 76 8.50 12.84 23.66
CA ILE A 76 8.80 12.32 22.33
C ILE A 76 7.46 12.42 21.60
N GLN A 77 7.39 13.28 20.59
CA GLN A 77 6.25 13.34 19.67
C GLN A 77 5.89 11.88 19.33
N PRO A 78 4.65 11.42 19.52
CA PRO A 78 4.30 10.05 19.16
C PRO A 78 4.70 9.91 17.70
N THR A 79 5.75 9.13 17.43
CA THR A 79 6.19 8.90 16.06
C THR A 79 4.93 8.41 15.35
N PRO A 80 4.49 9.10 14.28
CA PRO A 80 3.29 8.68 13.58
C PRO A 80 3.45 7.18 13.33
N PRO A 81 2.40 6.37 13.63
CA PRO A 81 2.49 4.93 13.48
C PRO A 81 3.10 4.67 12.11
N ARG A 82 4.24 3.96 12.08
CA ARG A 82 4.94 3.68 10.83
C ARG A 82 3.86 3.21 9.85
N PRO A 83 3.72 3.83 8.67
CA PRO A 83 2.70 3.42 7.72
C PRO A 83 2.85 1.91 7.57
N VAL A 84 1.80 1.20 8.00
CA VAL A 84 1.77 -0.26 7.87
C VAL A 84 1.99 -0.50 6.38
N PRO A 85 3.03 -1.24 5.98
CA PRO A 85 3.25 -1.51 4.57
C PRO A 85 1.92 -2.07 4.04
N PRO A 86 1.40 -1.54 2.93
CA PRO A 86 0.13 -2.02 2.40
C PRO A 86 0.22 -3.53 2.32
N ARG A 87 -0.73 -4.23 2.95
CA ARG A 87 -0.81 -5.70 2.81
C ARG A 87 -0.78 -5.99 1.32
N PRO A 88 0.04 -6.93 0.84
CA PRO A 88 0.00 -7.35 -0.54
C PRO A 88 -1.45 -7.64 -0.89
N ILE A 89 -2.03 -6.83 -1.78
CA ILE A 89 -3.37 -7.07 -2.27
C ILE A 89 -3.29 -8.42 -2.97
N PRO A 90 -4.11 -9.42 -2.60
CA PRO A 90 -4.15 -10.69 -3.31
C PRO A 90 -4.42 -10.39 -4.78
N VAL A 91 -3.40 -10.53 -5.62
CA VAL A 91 -3.59 -10.41 -7.06
C VAL A 91 -4.47 -11.60 -7.43
N PRO A 92 -5.67 -11.38 -8.01
CA PRO A 92 -6.51 -12.48 -8.42
C PRO A 92 -5.69 -13.37 -9.37
N PRO A 93 -5.80 -14.70 -9.27
CA PRO A 93 -5.12 -15.60 -10.21
C PRO A 93 -5.45 -15.14 -11.63
N ARG A 94 -4.42 -14.84 -12.42
CA ARG A 94 -4.61 -14.40 -13.79
C ARG A 94 -5.32 -15.52 -14.54
N GLY A 95 -6.47 -15.19 -15.13
CA GLY A 95 -7.25 -16.14 -15.90
C GLY A 95 -6.41 -16.72 -17.04
N GLU A 96 -6.48 -18.02 -17.21
CA GLU A 96 -6.03 -18.70 -18.42
C GLU A 96 -6.87 -18.27 -19.61
N ASN A 97 -6.26 -18.24 -20.79
CA ASN A 97 -6.90 -17.88 -22.04
C ASN A 97 -6.90 -19.07 -23.01
N CYS A 98 -7.85 -19.04 -23.94
CA CYS A 98 -7.93 -20.00 -25.04
C CYS A 98 -8.52 -19.34 -26.27
N VAL A 99 -8.11 -19.81 -27.45
CA VAL A 99 -8.50 -19.24 -28.75
C VAL A 99 -9.21 -20.31 -29.59
N ALA A 100 -10.38 -19.94 -30.13
CA ALA A 100 -11.14 -20.72 -31.09
C ALA A 100 -11.18 -19.97 -32.43
N ASN A 101 -10.72 -20.61 -33.50
CA ASN A 101 -10.74 -20.04 -34.85
C ASN A 101 -11.94 -20.59 -35.63
N MET A 102 -12.73 -19.70 -36.23
CA MET A 102 -13.73 -20.09 -37.22
C MET A 102 -13.02 -20.23 -38.56
N LYS A 103 -13.06 -21.42 -39.15
CA LYS A 103 -12.41 -21.71 -40.43
C LYS A 103 -13.45 -21.97 -41.51
N ALA A 104 -13.15 -21.49 -42.71
CA ALA A 104 -13.87 -21.87 -43.92
C ALA A 104 -13.53 -23.32 -44.31
N ARG A 105 -14.27 -23.85 -45.30
CA ARG A 105 -14.07 -25.22 -45.80
C ARG A 105 -12.66 -25.49 -46.35
N ASP A 106 -12.01 -24.45 -46.87
CA ASP A 106 -10.63 -24.48 -47.37
C ASP A 106 -9.57 -24.36 -46.25
N GLY A 107 -10.00 -24.28 -44.99
CA GLY A 107 -9.14 -24.12 -43.83
C GLY A 107 -8.72 -22.68 -43.54
N ARG A 108 -9.14 -21.70 -44.36
CA ARG A 108 -8.84 -20.28 -44.12
C ARG A 108 -9.57 -19.79 -42.87
N ILE A 109 -8.86 -19.10 -41.99
CA ILE A 109 -9.46 -18.46 -40.81
C ILE A 109 -10.35 -17.31 -41.27
N ILE A 110 -11.63 -17.37 -40.90
CA ILE A 110 -12.64 -16.33 -41.13
C ILE A 110 -12.63 -15.35 -39.95
N ASP A 111 -12.55 -15.87 -38.72
CA ASP A 111 -12.66 -15.11 -37.48
C ASP A 111 -11.99 -15.84 -36.31
N THR A 112 -11.71 -15.12 -35.23
CA THR A 112 -10.97 -15.61 -34.06
C THR A 112 -11.65 -15.15 -32.76
N PHE A 113 -11.92 -16.11 -31.87
CA PHE A 113 -12.64 -15.88 -30.61
C PHE A 113 -11.75 -16.23 -29.43
N MET A 114 -11.71 -15.35 -28.42
CA MET A 114 -10.93 -15.55 -27.20
C MET A 114 -11.85 -15.73 -25.98
N GLY A 115 -11.53 -16.73 -25.16
CA GLY A 115 -12.12 -16.94 -23.83
C GLY A 115 -11.07 -16.73 -22.74
N VAL A 116 -11.49 -16.26 -21.57
CA VAL A 116 -10.63 -15.99 -20.41
C VAL A 116 -11.32 -16.48 -19.14
N SER A 117 -10.70 -17.43 -18.44
CA SER A 117 -11.29 -18.02 -17.24
C SER A 117 -10.23 -18.50 -16.26
N MET A 118 -10.62 -18.99 -15.08
CA MET A 118 -9.66 -19.45 -14.07
C MET A 118 -8.86 -20.70 -14.49
N THR A 119 -9.35 -21.46 -15.47
CA THR A 119 -8.69 -22.67 -15.97
C THR A 119 -8.75 -22.71 -17.50
N ARG A 120 -7.78 -23.39 -18.13
CA ARG A 120 -7.76 -23.59 -19.59
C ARG A 120 -9.06 -24.13 -20.15
N GLY A 121 -9.61 -25.15 -19.47
CA GLY A 121 -10.83 -25.83 -19.89
C GLY A 121 -11.99 -24.84 -20.02
N LEU A 122 -12.22 -24.06 -18.96
CA LEU A 122 -13.29 -23.05 -18.96
C LEU A 122 -13.05 -21.94 -19.98
N ALA A 123 -11.80 -21.55 -20.20
CA ALA A 123 -11.45 -20.55 -21.22
C ALA A 123 -11.72 -21.09 -22.64
N CYS A 124 -11.39 -22.35 -22.92
CA CYS A 124 -11.68 -22.98 -24.21
C CYS A 124 -13.18 -23.22 -24.42
N ASP A 125 -13.91 -23.58 -23.37
CA ASP A 125 -15.37 -23.70 -23.41
C ASP A 125 -16.04 -22.34 -23.70
N GLU A 126 -15.52 -21.26 -23.13
CA GLU A 126 -15.99 -19.90 -23.42
C GLU A 126 -15.69 -19.49 -24.87
N ALA A 127 -14.45 -19.70 -25.33
CA ALA A 127 -14.03 -19.38 -26.71
C ALA A 127 -14.87 -20.15 -27.74
N THR A 128 -15.08 -21.45 -27.50
CA THR A 128 -15.90 -22.33 -28.37
C THR A 128 -17.34 -21.85 -28.43
N ARG A 129 -17.96 -21.56 -27.28
CA ARG A 129 -19.36 -21.05 -27.24
C ARG A 129 -19.53 -19.72 -27.97
N LYS A 130 -18.52 -18.84 -27.94
CA LYS A 130 -18.54 -17.60 -28.74
C LYS A 130 -18.48 -17.91 -30.23
N CYS A 131 -17.56 -18.80 -30.64
CA CYS A 131 -17.42 -19.21 -32.04
C CYS A 131 -18.68 -19.89 -32.58
N GLU A 132 -19.26 -20.85 -31.86
CA GLU A 132 -20.45 -21.59 -32.28
C GLU A 132 -21.69 -20.70 -32.41
N ARG A 133 -21.83 -19.70 -31.53
CA ARG A 133 -22.92 -18.73 -31.60
C ARG A 133 -22.84 -17.90 -32.89
N ASP A 134 -21.67 -17.37 -33.20
CA ASP A 134 -21.45 -16.60 -34.43
C ASP A 134 -21.57 -17.48 -35.68
N LEU A 135 -21.09 -18.73 -35.62
CA LEU A 135 -21.24 -19.71 -36.69
C LEU A 135 -22.71 -19.97 -37.01
N PHE A 136 -23.54 -20.17 -35.98
CA PHE A 136 -24.97 -20.39 -36.14
C PHE A 136 -25.67 -19.19 -36.81
N GLU A 137 -25.34 -17.96 -36.41
CA GLU A 137 -25.88 -16.75 -37.02
C GLU A 137 -25.48 -16.63 -38.49
N ARG A 138 -24.22 -16.92 -38.82
CA ARG A 138 -23.72 -16.90 -40.20
C ARG A 138 -24.42 -17.95 -41.08
N GLN A 139 -24.52 -19.18 -40.60
CA GLN A 139 -25.22 -20.26 -41.32
C GLN A 139 -26.68 -19.91 -41.59
N ARG A 140 -27.38 -19.32 -40.61
CA ARG A 140 -28.77 -18.85 -40.78
C ARG A 140 -28.90 -17.75 -41.83
N SER A 141 -27.89 -16.89 -41.96
CA SER A 141 -27.86 -15.80 -42.96
C SER A 141 -27.36 -16.24 -44.34
N GLY A 142 -26.96 -17.51 -44.52
CA GLY A 142 -26.37 -18.03 -45.76
C GLY A 142 -24.90 -17.63 -45.98
N ARG A 143 -24.26 -16.97 -45.01
CA ARG A 143 -22.83 -16.63 -45.06
C ARG A 143 -22.00 -17.81 -44.54
N ASN A 144 -21.02 -18.27 -45.32
CA ASN A 144 -20.09 -19.35 -44.94
C ASN A 144 -20.80 -20.62 -44.40
N PRO A 145 -21.69 -21.26 -45.18
CA PRO A 145 -22.50 -22.40 -44.71
C PRO A 145 -21.68 -23.64 -44.29
N TYR A 146 -20.44 -23.74 -44.76
CA TYR A 146 -19.52 -24.85 -44.48
C TYR A 146 -18.40 -24.47 -43.51
N ALA A 147 -18.51 -23.33 -42.81
CA ALA A 147 -17.56 -22.97 -41.78
C ALA A 147 -17.68 -23.90 -40.56
N TYR A 148 -16.59 -24.04 -39.82
CA TYR A 148 -16.53 -24.80 -38.58
C TYR A 148 -15.62 -24.11 -37.57
N CYS A 149 -15.86 -24.38 -36.29
CA CYS A 149 -15.03 -23.88 -35.20
C CYS A 149 -13.95 -24.90 -34.84
N GLU A 150 -12.72 -24.43 -34.63
CA GLU A 150 -11.60 -25.27 -34.21
C GLU A 150 -10.79 -24.56 -33.13
N ILE A 151 -10.53 -25.24 -32.02
CA ILE A 151 -9.59 -24.75 -31.01
C ILE A 151 -8.20 -24.71 -31.62
N GLU A 152 -7.50 -23.59 -31.47
CA GLU A 152 -6.13 -23.46 -31.93
C GLU A 152 -5.21 -24.39 -31.12
N ARG A 153 -4.89 -25.55 -31.72
CA ARG A 153 -3.95 -26.54 -31.18
C ARG A 153 -2.52 -26.13 -31.50
N GLY A 154 -2.11 -24.94 -31.09
CA GLY A 154 -0.80 -24.44 -31.45
C GLY A 154 -0.55 -23.13 -30.76
N TYR A 155 0.50 -23.10 -29.95
CA TYR A 155 1.03 -21.91 -29.31
C TYR A 155 -0.06 -21.02 -28.70
N ASN A 156 -0.44 -21.32 -27.45
CA ASN A 156 -0.90 -20.24 -26.61
C ASN A 156 0.25 -19.22 -26.64
N PRO A 157 0.09 -17.98 -27.15
CA PRO A 157 0.90 -16.90 -26.61
C PRO A 157 0.43 -16.84 -25.16
N ASN A 158 0.97 -17.73 -24.34
CA ASN A 158 0.83 -17.67 -22.90
C ASN A 158 1.13 -16.19 -22.62
N PRO A 159 0.24 -15.44 -21.96
CA PRO A 159 0.76 -14.36 -21.14
C PRO A 159 1.70 -15.11 -20.20
N PHE A 160 3.00 -15.12 -20.52
CA PHE A 160 4.03 -15.75 -19.70
C PHE A 160 3.67 -15.41 -18.26
N PRO A 161 3.59 -16.41 -17.36
CA PRO A 161 3.09 -16.22 -16.01
C PRO A 161 3.72 -14.94 -15.49
N THR A 162 2.88 -13.94 -15.30
CA THR A 162 3.40 -12.61 -15.01
C THR A 162 3.48 -12.54 -13.51
N PHE A 163 4.68 -12.71 -13.01
CA PHE A 163 4.98 -12.69 -11.60
C PHE A 163 5.00 -11.26 -11.10
N TYR A 164 4.64 -11.08 -9.84
CA TYR A 164 4.69 -9.79 -9.16
C TYR A 164 5.83 -9.82 -8.16
N GLY A 165 6.69 -8.81 -8.25
CA GLY A 165 7.77 -8.57 -7.31
C GLY A 165 7.59 -7.22 -6.65
N SER A 166 7.99 -7.13 -5.40
CA SER A 166 8.06 -5.86 -4.68
C SER A 166 9.35 -5.78 -3.91
N CYS A 167 9.89 -4.57 -3.78
CA CYS A 167 11.14 -4.33 -3.08
C CYS A 167 11.08 -3.04 -2.29
N ASN A 168 11.78 -3.02 -1.15
CA ASN A 168 11.89 -1.88 -0.26
C ASN A 168 13.35 -1.44 -0.17
N PHE A 169 13.58 -0.14 -0.24
CA PHE A 169 14.85 0.50 0.05
C PHE A 169 14.69 1.51 1.18
N GLU A 170 15.71 1.61 2.04
CA GLU A 170 15.80 2.59 3.11
C GLU A 170 16.93 3.55 2.80
N LYS A 171 16.66 4.85 2.91
CA LYS A 171 17.70 5.88 2.97
C LYS A 171 18.17 6.01 4.40
N VAL A 172 19.45 5.77 4.61
CA VAL A 172 20.09 5.71 5.92
C VAL A 172 21.18 6.77 6.00
N ASP A 173 21.29 7.45 7.14
CA ASP A 173 22.39 8.37 7.39
C ASP A 173 23.67 7.64 7.84
N ARG A 174 24.75 8.41 8.04
CA ARG A 174 26.04 7.91 8.53
C ARG A 174 25.99 7.25 9.91
N PHE A 175 24.92 7.46 10.67
CA PHE A 175 24.73 6.95 12.03
C PHE A 175 23.79 5.74 12.07
N GLY A 176 23.22 5.34 10.92
CA GLY A 176 22.31 4.20 10.85
C GLY A 176 20.83 4.57 11.02
N TYR A 177 20.48 5.85 11.12
CA TYR A 177 19.08 6.28 11.21
C TYR A 177 18.40 6.23 9.85
N ILE A 178 17.18 5.68 9.82
CA ILE A 178 16.37 5.57 8.61
C ILE A 178 15.61 6.89 8.42
N ASN A 179 16.01 7.67 7.42
CA ASN A 179 15.39 8.95 7.08
C ASN A 179 14.14 8.77 6.22
N GLN A 180 14.16 7.83 5.27
CA GLN A 180 13.08 7.62 4.32
C GLN A 180 13.03 6.17 3.82
N ARG A 181 11.86 5.73 3.37
CA ARG A 181 11.63 4.43 2.75
C ARG A 181 11.06 4.58 1.35
N PHE A 182 11.50 3.73 0.44
CA PHE A 182 11.10 3.68 -0.95
C PHE A 182 10.54 2.29 -1.24
N TYR A 183 9.33 2.25 -1.79
CA TYR A 183 8.66 1.03 -2.20
C TYR A 183 8.46 1.09 -3.70
N ALA A 184 8.83 0.02 -4.38
CA ALA A 184 8.44 -0.17 -5.76
C ALA A 184 7.94 -1.60 -5.97
N SER A 185 7.11 -1.74 -6.99
CA SER A 185 6.64 -3.02 -7.48
C SER A 185 6.70 -3.09 -8.99
N ALA A 186 6.91 -4.30 -9.48
CA ALA A 186 7.03 -4.57 -10.90
C ALA A 186 6.46 -5.94 -11.23
N THR A 187 6.15 -6.11 -12.52
CA THR A 187 5.73 -7.37 -13.09
C THR A 187 6.81 -7.91 -14.02
N GLY A 188 7.02 -9.23 -14.04
CA GLY A 188 8.02 -9.87 -14.90
C GLY A 188 7.62 -11.28 -15.30
N TYR A 189 8.42 -11.91 -16.16
CA TYR A 189 8.16 -13.28 -16.66
C TYR A 189 8.67 -14.36 -15.71
N SER A 190 9.40 -13.97 -14.66
CA SER A 190 9.78 -14.81 -13.53
C SER A 190 9.66 -14.03 -12.21
N GLN A 191 9.50 -14.73 -11.09
CA GLN A 191 9.49 -14.10 -9.75
C GLN A 191 10.80 -13.33 -9.49
N TYR A 192 11.93 -13.86 -9.96
CA TYR A 192 13.23 -13.22 -9.85
C TYR A 192 13.27 -11.90 -10.61
N GLU A 193 12.91 -11.91 -11.90
CA GLU A 193 12.91 -10.71 -12.76
C GLU A 193 11.96 -9.63 -12.24
N ALA A 194 10.76 -10.01 -11.80
CA ALA A 194 9.79 -9.08 -11.23
C ALA A 194 10.33 -8.42 -9.96
N THR A 195 10.99 -9.20 -9.09
CA THR A 195 11.58 -8.71 -7.84
C THR A 195 12.81 -7.85 -8.12
N GLU A 196 13.65 -8.25 -9.06
CA GLU A 196 14.85 -7.51 -9.44
C GLU A 196 14.49 -6.16 -10.04
N THR A 197 13.52 -6.12 -10.95
CA THR A 197 13.01 -4.88 -11.56
C THR A 197 12.44 -3.94 -10.50
N ALA A 198 11.61 -4.48 -9.59
CA ALA A 198 11.09 -3.72 -8.45
C ALA A 198 12.24 -3.18 -7.56
N CYS A 199 13.29 -3.96 -7.33
CA CYS A 199 14.44 -3.50 -6.56
C CYS A 199 15.21 -2.39 -7.28
N ARG A 200 15.45 -2.50 -8.59
CA ARG A 200 16.13 -1.44 -9.37
C ARG A 200 15.34 -0.14 -9.34
N ASP A 201 14.02 -0.20 -9.42
CA ASP A 201 13.18 1.00 -9.39
C ASP A 201 13.14 1.64 -7.99
N ALA A 202 12.99 0.83 -6.93
CA ALA A 202 13.06 1.32 -5.55
C ALA A 202 14.44 1.92 -5.21
N GLU A 203 15.52 1.28 -5.68
CA GLU A 203 16.88 1.80 -5.53
C GLU A 203 17.06 3.12 -6.25
N ARG A 204 16.62 3.21 -7.51
CA ARG A 204 16.70 4.45 -8.31
C ARG A 204 15.97 5.60 -7.62
N GLN A 205 14.75 5.34 -7.13
CA GLN A 205 13.97 6.32 -6.36
C GLN A 205 14.71 6.76 -5.09
N CYS A 206 15.38 5.84 -4.40
CA CYS A 206 16.19 6.19 -3.24
C CYS A 206 17.39 7.06 -3.64
N GLN A 207 18.17 6.64 -4.63
CA GLN A 207 19.40 7.32 -5.04
C GLN A 207 19.17 8.76 -5.50
N VAL A 208 18.06 9.07 -6.17
CA VAL A 208 17.74 10.45 -6.59
C VAL A 208 17.45 11.40 -5.43
N THR A 209 17.19 10.87 -4.23
CA THR A 209 16.91 11.66 -3.01
C THR A 209 18.09 11.74 -2.04
N VAL A 210 19.22 11.11 -2.38
CA VAL A 210 20.45 11.15 -1.59
C VAL A 210 21.16 12.47 -1.89
N PHE A 211 21.20 13.35 -0.89
CA PHE A 211 21.87 14.65 -1.01
C PHE A 211 23.09 14.67 -0.07
N GLY A 212 24.27 14.43 -0.63
CA GLY A 212 25.55 14.49 0.10
C GLY A 212 26.19 13.14 0.37
N ARG A 213 27.41 13.17 0.93
CA ARG A 213 28.28 11.98 1.10
C ARG A 213 27.95 11.11 2.31
N SER A 214 27.06 11.57 3.19
CA SER A 214 26.74 10.90 4.47
C SER A 214 25.44 10.11 4.45
N GLU A 215 24.73 10.08 3.33
CA GLU A 215 23.51 9.30 3.15
C GLU A 215 23.77 8.18 2.15
N TYR A 216 23.19 7.01 2.38
CA TYR A 216 23.25 5.90 1.45
C TYR A 216 21.96 5.10 1.45
N CYS A 217 21.70 4.42 0.33
CA CYS A 217 20.55 3.55 0.14
C CYS A 217 20.94 2.12 0.49
N ARG A 218 20.10 1.43 1.25
CA ARG A 218 20.23 -0.02 1.47
C ARG A 218 18.90 -0.71 1.26
N LYS A 219 18.94 -1.97 0.83
CA LYS A 219 17.75 -2.81 0.74
C LYS A 219 17.21 -3.11 2.16
N ALA A 220 15.90 -2.97 2.35
CA ALA A 220 15.24 -3.38 3.58
C ALA A 220 15.03 -4.90 3.55
N PHE A 221 15.42 -5.60 4.63
CA PHE A 221 15.18 -7.03 4.81
C PHE A 221 13.82 -7.29 5.48
#